data_AF-A0A7Y1W8B3-F1
#
_entry.id   AF-A0A7Y1W8B3-F1
#
_cell.length_a   1.000
_cell.length_b   1.000
_cell.length_c   1.000
_cell.angle_alpha   90.00
_cell.angle_beta   90.00
_cell.angle_gamma   90.00
#
_symmetry.space_group_name_H-M   'P 1'
#
loop_
_entity.id
_entity.type
_entity.pdbx_description
1 polymer ?
#
loop_
_entity_poly.entity_id
_entity_poly.type
_entity_poly.pdbx_seq_one_letter_code
_entity_poly.pdbx_strand_id
1 'polypeptide(L)' 'MTTAVVATYKDAGTIWNVKDDLISTGIPNDAIKIDKEHLKIRVMTPDQTKAEIVEILNRHAPAEIH' A
#
# COMPACT_ATOMS: atom_id res chain seq x y z
N MET A 1 15.70 2.46 8.39
CA MET A 1 16.03 1.92 7.06
C MET A 1 14.81 2.15 6.17
N THR A 2 14.86 1.81 4.89
CA THR A 2 13.65 1.76 4.05
C THR A 2 13.14 0.33 4.00
N THR A 3 11.85 0.15 4.20
CA THR A 3 11.18 -1.15 4.16
C THR A 3 10.12 -1.12 3.06
N ALA A 4 9.84 -2.28 2.48
CA ALA A 4 8.79 -2.44 1.51
C ALA A 4 7.63 -3.17 2.17
N VAL A 5 6.48 -2.52 2.29
CA VAL A 5 5.24 -3.14 2.75
C VAL A 5 4.47 -3.61 1.53
N VAL A 6 4.07 -4.88 1.51
CA VAL A 6 3.31 -5.46 0.40
C VAL A 6 1.93 -5.89 0.90
N ALA A 7 0.87 -5.29 0.37
CA ALA A 7 -0.50 -5.70 0.63
C ALA A 7 -1.12 -6.32 -0.62
N THR A 8 -1.87 -7.40 -0.44
CA THR A 8 -2.65 -8.08 -1.47
C THR A 8 -4.12 -7.82 -1.21
N TYR A 9 -4.86 -7.42 -2.24
CA TYR A 9 -6.29 -7.14 -2.18
C TYR A 9 -7.08 -8.14 -3.02
N LYS A 10 -8.38 -8.25 -2.73
CA LYS A 10 -9.29 -9.13 -3.47
C LYS A 10 -9.86 -8.49 -4.73
N ASP A 11 -9.76 -7.16 -4.84
CA ASP A 11 -10.39 -6.39 -5.91
C ASP A 11 -9.43 -5.30 -6.43
N ALA A 12 -9.43 -5.12 -7.75
CA ALA A 12 -8.60 -4.11 -8.41
C ALA A 12 -9.03 -2.68 -8.07
N GLY A 13 -10.32 -2.44 -7.82
CA GLY A 13 -10.86 -1.15 -7.41
C GLY A 13 -10.35 -0.73 -6.03
N THR A 14 -10.22 -1.68 -5.10
CA THR A 14 -9.66 -1.40 -3.77
C THR A 14 -8.21 -0.91 -3.85
N ILE A 15 -7.41 -1.47 -4.76
CA ILE A 15 -6.01 -1.03 -4.95
C ILE A 15 -5.93 0.42 -5.40
N TRP A 16 -6.82 0.84 -6.30
CA TRP A 16 -6.87 2.25 -6.74
C TRP A 16 -7.25 3.19 -5.60
N ASN A 17 -8.24 2.81 -4.79
CA ASN A 17 -8.63 3.60 -3.62
C ASN A 17 -7.49 3.68 -2.59
N VAL A 18 -6.82 2.56 -2.32
CA VAL A 18 -5.67 2.51 -1.40
C VAL A 18 -4.53 3.39 -1.92
N LYS A 19 -4.22 3.31 -3.22
CA LYS A 19 -3.19 4.16 -3.83
C LYS A 19 -3.54 5.64 -3.69
N ASP A 20 -4.79 6.01 -3.93
CA ASP A 20 -5.24 7.40 -3.79
C ASP A 20 -5.09 7.89 -2.35
N ASP A 21 -5.48 7.06 -1.37
CA ASP A 21 -5.33 7.36 0.06
C ASP A 21 -3.85 7.53 0.44
N LEU A 22 -2.97 6.63 0.00
CA LEU A 22 -1.53 6.72 0.23
C LEU A 22 -0.92 8.01 -0.37
N ILE A 23 -1.34 8.39 -1.58
CA ILE A 23 -0.86 9.65 -2.19
C ILE A 23 -1.39 10.86 -1.41
N SER A 24 -2.64 10.80 -0.96
CA SER A 24 -3.28 11.82 -0.14
C SER A 24 -2.58 11.99 1.22
N THR A 25 -2.04 10.91 1.79
CA THR A 25 -1.23 10.97 3.02
C THR A 25 0.18 11.52 2.79
N GLY A 26 0.55 11.84 1.53
CA GLY A 26 1.85 12.40 1.17
C GLY A 26 2.88 11.37 0.72
N ILE A 27 2.50 10.11 0.49
CA ILE A 27 3.43 9.11 -0.05
C ILE A 27 3.62 9.37 -1.55
N PRO A 28 4.87 9.53 -2.02
CA PRO A 28 5.13 9.77 -3.43
C PRO A 28 4.70 8.56 -4.26
N ASN A 29 4.02 8.79 -5.38
CA ASN A 29 3.60 7.74 -6.31
C ASN A 29 4.78 6.86 -6.77
N ASP A 30 6.00 7.39 -6.84
CA ASP A 30 7.20 6.63 -7.21
C ASP A 30 7.55 5.52 -6.19
N ALA A 31 7.21 5.74 -4.92
CA ALA A 31 7.36 4.75 -3.87
C ALA A 31 6.27 3.66 -3.89
N ILE A 32 5.22 3.81 -4.70
CA ILE A 32 4.07 2.92 -4.78
C ILE A 32 4.13 2.10 -6.08
N LYS A 33 4.27 0.79 -5.95
CA LYS A 33 4.20 -0.17 -7.07
C LYS A 33 2.92 -0.98 -6.98
N ILE A 34 2.22 -1.13 -8.10
CA ILE A 34 1.01 -1.95 -8.18
C ILE A 34 1.22 -3.09 -9.18
N ASP A 35 0.99 -4.30 -8.71
CA ASP A 35 0.88 -5.51 -9.51
C ASP A 35 -0.60 -5.78 -9.80
N LYS A 36 -1.05 -5.40 -10.99
CA LYS A 36 -2.44 -5.60 -11.42
C LYS A 36 -2.81 -7.07 -11.62
N GLU A 37 -1.85 -7.90 -12.02
CA GLU A 37 -2.07 -9.34 -12.25
C GLU A 37 -2.35 -10.08 -10.93
N HIS A 38 -1.65 -9.71 -9.86
CA HIS A 38 -1.74 -10.37 -8.55
C HIS A 38 -2.56 -9.59 -7.54
N LEU A 39 -3.10 -8.43 -7.93
CA LEU A 39 -3.81 -7.51 -7.07
C LEU A 39 -2.99 -7.08 -5.84
N LYS A 40 -1.70 -6.81 -6.04
CA LYS A 40 -0.79 -6.39 -4.96
C LYS A 40 -0.39 -4.94 -5.08
N ILE A 41 -0.23 -4.29 -3.95
CA ILE A 41 0.40 -2.98 -3.84
C ILE A 41 1.63 -3.11 -2.95
N ARG A 42 2.75 -2.57 -3.41
CA ARG A 42 4.01 -2.49 -2.70
C ARG A 42 4.33 -1.03 -2.44
N VAL A 43 4.52 -0.66 -1.19
CA VAL A 43 4.84 0.71 -0.78
C VAL A 43 6.23 0.71 -0.15
N MET A 44 7.14 1.50 -0.72
CA MET A 44 8.48 1.71 -0.18
C MET A 44 8.46 2.88 0.79
N THR A 45 8.64 2.63 2.07
CA THR A 45 8.49 3.66 3.11
C THR A 45 9.60 3.53 4.15
N PRO A 46 10.06 4.62 4.78
CA PRO A 46 10.97 4.52 5.91
C PRO A 46 10.28 3.81 7.09
N ASP A 47 11.04 3.01 7.87
CA ASP A 47 10.51 2.24 9.01
C ASP A 47 9.67 3.08 9.98
N GLN A 48 10.02 4.37 10.14
CA GLN A 48 9.32 5.32 11.01
C GLN A 48 7.85 5.55 10.60
N THR A 49 7.55 5.48 9.30
CA THR A 49 6.20 5.67 8.74
C THR A 49 5.53 4.35 8.40
N LYS A 50 6.23 3.21 8.58
CA LYS A 50 5.70 1.87 8.26
C LYS A 50 4.38 1.60 8.98
N ALA A 51 4.28 1.96 10.26
CA ALA A 51 3.07 1.75 11.05
C ALA A 51 1.87 2.46 10.42
N GLU A 52 2.03 3.73 10.05
CA GLU A 52 0.97 4.53 9.40
C GLU A 52 0.53 3.90 8.07
N ILE A 53 1.49 3.46 7.25
CA ILE A 53 1.18 2.78 5.97
C ILE A 53 0.43 1.48 6.21
N VAL A 54 0.87 0.67 7.17
CA VAL A 54 0.18 -0.59 7.51
C VAL A 54 -1.24 -0.32 8.01
N GLU A 55 -1.46 0.73 8.79
CA GLU A 55 -2.80 1.13 9.23
C GLU A 55 -3.69 1.55 8.05
N ILE A 56 -3.19 2.40 7.14
CA ILE A 56 -3.89 2.79 5.92
C ILE A 56 -4.26 1.55 5.10
N LEU A 57 -3.29 0.66 4.85
CA LEU A 57 -3.51 -0.57 4.10
C LEU A 57 -4.59 -1.45 4.77
N ASN A 58 -4.54 -1.61 6.09
CA ASN A 58 -5.50 -2.40 6.87
C ASN A 58 -6.91 -1.81 6.85
N ARG A 59 -7.08 -0.49 6.79
CA ARG A 59 -8.41 0.16 6.69
C ARG A 59 -9.19 -0.28 5.45
N HIS A 60 -8.50 -0.72 4.42
CA HIS A 60 -9.10 -1.23 3.18
C HIS A 60 -9.29 -2.75 3.16
N ALA A 61 -9.14 -3.43 4.31
CA ALA A 61 -9.32 -4.88 4.48
C ALA A 61 -8.57 -5.72 3.42
N PRO A 62 -7.22 -5.68 3.41
CA PRO A 62 -6.43 -6.48 2.50
C PRO A 62 -6.62 -7.97 2.80
N ALA A 63 -6.47 -8.79 1.77
CA ALA A 63 -6.46 -10.24 1.92
C ALA A 63 -5.20 -10.72 2.65
N GLU A 64 -4.06 -10.06 2.41
CA GLU A 64 -2.77 -10.44 2.98
C GLU A 64 -1.84 -9.22 3.05
N ILE A 65 -1.01 -9.09 4.09
CA ILE A 65 0.04 -8.07 4.24
C ILE A 65 1.36 -8.75 4.62
N HIS A 66 2.46 -8.35 3.98
CA HIS A 66 3.85 -8.75 4.27
C HIS A 66 4.76 -7.53 4.46
#